data_AF-A0A7S1G841-F1
#
_entry.id   AF-A0A7S1G841-F1
#
_cell.length_a   1.000
_cell.length_b   1.000
_cell.length_c   1.000
_cell.angle_alpha   90.00
_cell.angle_beta   90.00
_cell.angle_gamma   90.00
#
_symmetry.space_group_name_H-M   'P 1'
#
loop_
_entity.id
_entity.type
_entity.pdbx_description
1 polymer ?
#
loop_
_entity_poly.entity_id
_entity_poly.type
_entity_poly.pdbx_seq_one_letter_code
_entity_poly.pdbx_strand_id
1 'polypeptide(L)'
;LSRRVVLGLPYGPKIDVWSVGCILAELLTAEVLFHNDGVASMLARMTSLLGRMPDRMLREGRDVGRWFTPQGIVYHTDEDTGETVLLQPTPSSLADHLPPSLPPPALSLISFLLQLDPDRRPT
;
A
#
# COMPACT_ATOMS: atom_id res chain seq x y z
N LEU A 1 -9.51 -6.89 -8.35
CA LEU A 1 -8.26 -7.03 -7.55
C LEU A 1 -8.24 -5.95 -6.46
N SER A 2 -9.34 -5.86 -5.72
CA SER A 2 -9.51 -4.89 -4.65
C SER A 2 -8.62 -5.35 -3.49
N ARG A 3 -7.83 -4.43 -2.93
CA ARG A 3 -6.90 -4.52 -1.78
C ARG A 3 -7.54 -4.98 -0.45
N ARG A 4 -8.52 -5.86 -0.54
CA ARG A 4 -9.60 -6.15 0.40
C ARG A 4 -9.29 -7.35 1.32
N VAL A 5 -8.35 -8.23 0.94
CA VAL A 5 -8.20 -9.56 1.58
C VAL A 5 -6.89 -9.73 2.35
N VAL A 6 -5.97 -8.76 2.32
CA VAL A 6 -4.61 -9.03 2.80
C VAL A 6 -4.48 -9.06 4.34
N LEU A 7 -5.26 -8.25 5.07
CA LEU A 7 -5.17 -8.14 6.53
C LEU A 7 -6.44 -8.54 7.29
N GLY A 8 -7.54 -8.90 6.62
CA GLY A 8 -8.76 -9.41 7.27
C GLY A 8 -9.59 -8.41 8.08
N LEU A 9 -9.46 -7.10 7.82
CA LEU A 9 -10.18 -6.00 8.49
C LEU A 9 -11.63 -5.78 7.95
N PRO A 10 -12.58 -5.31 8.77
CA PRO A 10 -13.98 -5.10 8.37
C PRO A 10 -14.15 -3.97 7.33
N TYR A 11 -15.06 -4.20 6.39
CA TYR A 11 -15.25 -3.41 5.16
C TYR A 11 -15.98 -2.07 5.34
N GLY A 12 -15.65 -1.09 4.48
CA GLY A 12 -16.42 0.14 4.28
C GLY A 12 -16.25 0.73 2.85
N PRO A 13 -17.08 1.72 2.45
CA PRO A 13 -17.07 2.35 1.11
C PRO A 13 -15.74 3.05 0.75
N LYS A 14 -14.89 3.34 1.74
CA LYS A 14 -13.60 4.03 1.58
C LYS A 14 -12.52 3.24 0.81
N ILE A 15 -12.79 1.98 0.45
CA ILE A 15 -11.91 1.21 -0.45
C ILE A 15 -12.01 1.71 -1.89
N ASP A 16 -13.20 2.11 -2.33
CA ASP A 16 -13.39 2.53 -3.72
C ASP A 16 -12.64 3.85 -3.98
N VAL A 17 -12.52 4.70 -2.95
CA VAL A 17 -11.70 5.93 -2.92
C VAL A 17 -10.21 5.63 -3.16
N TRP A 18 -9.67 4.56 -2.58
CA TRP A 18 -8.28 4.16 -2.80
C TRP A 18 -8.04 3.65 -4.22
N SER A 19 -8.98 2.85 -4.74
CA SER A 19 -8.91 2.37 -6.12
C SER A 19 -8.91 3.53 -7.12
N VAL A 20 -9.73 4.56 -6.87
CA VAL A 20 -9.72 5.80 -7.66
C VAL A 20 -8.36 6.52 -7.56
N GLY A 21 -7.77 6.61 -6.36
CA GLY A 21 -6.44 7.19 -6.17
C GLY A 21 -5.34 6.47 -6.96
N CYS A 22 -5.40 5.13 -7.03
CA CYS A 22 -4.45 4.34 -7.84
C CYS A 22 -4.62 4.63 -9.32
N ILE A 23 -5.86 4.59 -9.82
CA ILE A 23 -6.16 4.85 -11.24
C ILE A 23 -5.71 6.26 -11.64
N LEU A 24 -5.99 7.27 -10.79
CA LEU A 24 -5.56 8.64 -11.06
C LEU A 24 -4.04 8.77 -11.11
N ALA A 25 -3.32 8.11 -10.21
CA ALA A 25 -1.86 8.14 -10.21
C ALA A 25 -1.31 7.46 -11.48
N GLU A 26 -1.84 6.29 -11.86
CA GLU A 26 -1.47 5.58 -13.10
C GLU A 26 -1.76 6.38 -14.37
N LEU A 27 -2.88 7.10 -14.41
CA LEU A 27 -3.22 7.98 -15.54
C LEU A 27 -2.25 9.15 -15.67
N LEU A 28 -1.70 9.64 -14.55
CA LEU A 28 -0.79 10.79 -14.55
C LEU A 28 0.66 10.39 -14.84
N THR A 29 1.07 9.18 -14.46
CA THR A 29 2.42 8.67 -14.68
C THR A 29 2.55 7.86 -15.97
N ALA A 30 1.42 7.38 -16.51
CA ALA A 30 1.36 6.34 -17.54
C ALA A 30 2.06 5.02 -17.13
N GLU A 31 2.33 4.84 -15.83
CA GLU A 31 2.99 3.67 -15.25
C GLU A 31 2.11 3.03 -14.18
N VAL A 32 2.16 1.70 -14.10
CA VAL A 32 1.42 0.93 -13.08
C VAL A 32 2.08 1.14 -11.72
N LEU A 33 1.42 1.90 -10.85
CA LEU A 33 1.97 2.26 -9.53
C LEU A 33 2.15 1.04 -8.62
N PHE A 34 1.28 0.04 -8.76
CA PHE A 34 1.30 -1.17 -7.97
C PHE A 34 1.19 -2.41 -8.87
N HIS A 35 2.34 -2.96 -9.24
CA HIS A 35 2.41 -4.24 -9.95
C HIS A 35 1.89 -5.36 -9.03
N ASN A 36 0.97 -6.16 -9.54
CA ASN A 36 0.28 -7.22 -8.79
C ASN A 36 1.03 -8.56 -8.88
N ASP A 37 2.31 -8.55 -8.53
CA ASP A 37 3.18 -9.75 -8.60
C ASP A 37 2.99 -10.68 -7.38
N GLY A 38 2.20 -10.26 -6.41
CA GLY A 38 1.92 -11.01 -5.19
C GLY A 38 1.49 -10.11 -4.03
N VAL A 39 0.84 -10.70 -3.03
CA VAL A 39 0.33 -9.98 -1.86
C VAL A 39 1.45 -9.35 -1.04
N ALA A 40 2.52 -10.10 -0.76
CA ALA A 40 3.69 -9.61 -0.02
C ALA A 40 4.39 -8.47 -0.77
N SER A 41 4.65 -8.62 -2.07
CA SER A 41 5.24 -7.59 -2.91
C SER A 41 4.40 -6.32 -2.97
N MET A 42 3.07 -6.46 -3.04
CA MET A 42 2.16 -5.31 -3.03
C MET A 42 2.17 -4.58 -1.68
N LEU A 43 2.16 -5.32 -0.57
CA LEU A 43 2.28 -4.73 0.78
C LEU A 43 3.61 -4.02 0.97
N ALA A 44 4.70 -4.65 0.52
CA ALA A 44 6.02 -4.04 0.56
C ALA A 44 5.99 -2.70 -0.19
N ARG A 45 5.54 -2.68 -1.45
CA ARG A 45 5.40 -1.43 -2.23
C ARG A 45 4.54 -0.37 -1.52
N MET A 46 3.42 -0.76 -0.91
CA MET A 46 2.61 0.18 -0.10
C MET A 46 3.42 0.79 1.03
N THR A 47 4.15 -0.04 1.76
CA THR A 47 4.94 0.43 2.91
C THR A 47 6.14 1.28 2.52
N SER A 48 6.71 1.07 1.32
CA SER A 48 7.73 1.96 0.78
C SER A 48 7.12 3.30 0.35
N LEU A 49 6.08 3.28 -0.49
CA LEU A 49 5.51 4.47 -1.13
C LEU A 49 4.76 5.40 -0.16
N LEU A 50 4.06 4.82 0.81
CA LEU A 50 3.13 5.53 1.69
C LEU A 50 3.57 5.49 3.16
N GLY A 51 4.71 4.84 3.43
CA GLY A 51 5.26 4.67 4.75
C GLY A 51 4.66 3.50 5.52
N ARG A 52 5.03 3.40 6.80
CA ARG A 52 4.69 2.27 7.67
C ARG A 52 3.16 2.09 7.80
N MET A 53 2.72 0.84 7.76
CA MET A 53 1.31 0.49 7.99
C MET A 53 0.87 0.95 9.39
N PRO A 54 -0.31 1.57 9.56
CA PRO A 54 -0.79 2.02 10.85
C PRO A 54 -0.83 0.88 11.88
N ASP A 55 -0.31 1.12 13.09
CA ASP A 55 -0.21 0.07 14.11
C ASP A 55 -1.57 -0.51 14.50
N ARG A 56 -2.65 0.28 14.40
CA ARG A 56 -4.02 -0.20 14.59
C ARG A 56 -4.37 -1.33 13.61
N MET A 57 -4.03 -1.17 12.33
CA MET A 57 -4.30 -2.17 11.29
C MET A 57 -3.44 -3.43 11.50
N LEU A 58 -2.20 -3.26 11.98
CA LEU A 58 -1.34 -4.38 12.34
C LEU A 58 -1.85 -5.17 13.56
N ARG A 59 -2.53 -4.51 14.50
CA ARG A 59 -3.12 -5.17 15.68
C ARG A 59 -4.48 -5.81 15.41
N GLU A 60 -5.33 -5.15 14.64
CA GLU A 60 -6.71 -5.59 14.37
C GLU A 60 -6.79 -6.60 13.23
N GLY A 61 -5.78 -6.66 12.36
CA GLY A 61 -5.79 -7.53 11.20
C GLY A 61 -5.54 -9.01 11.55
N ARG A 62 -6.48 -9.88 11.20
CA ARG A 62 -6.40 -11.32 11.46
C ARG A 62 -5.28 -12.01 10.69
N ASP A 63 -4.95 -11.52 9.51
CA ASP A 63 -3.95 -12.13 8.61
C ASP A 63 -2.60 -11.39 8.65
N VAL A 64 -2.40 -10.44 9.58
CA VAL A 64 -1.17 -9.63 9.65
C VAL A 64 0.06 -10.52 9.84
N GLY A 65 -0.03 -11.54 10.71
CA GLY A 65 1.06 -12.46 10.99
C GLY A 65 1.46 -13.36 9.81
N ARG A 66 0.74 -13.32 8.68
CA ARG A 66 1.13 -14.00 7.44
C ARG A 66 2.09 -13.19 6.58
N TRP A 67 2.10 -11.86 6.76
CA TRP A 67 2.78 -10.94 5.85
C TRP A 67 3.71 -9.96 6.57
N PHE A 68 3.49 -9.70 7.86
CA PHE A 68 4.23 -8.73 8.65
C PHE A 68 4.90 -9.38 9.85
N THR A 69 6.16 -9.01 10.07
CA THR A 69 6.86 -9.35 11.30
C THR A 69 6.25 -8.59 12.49
N PRO A 70 6.53 -9.00 13.75
CA PRO A 70 6.13 -8.22 14.93
C PRO A 70 6.63 -6.77 14.92
N GLN A 71 7.69 -6.48 14.17
CA GLN A 71 8.24 -5.13 13.99
C GLN A 71 7.48 -4.31 12.93
N GLY A 72 6.52 -4.91 12.21
CA GLY A 72 5.73 -4.27 11.16
C GLY A 72 6.43 -4.23 9.80
N ILE A 73 7.40 -5.11 9.57
CA ILE A 73 8.14 -5.22 8.31
C ILE A 73 7.51 -6.32 7.47
N VAL A 74 7.34 -6.09 6.17
CA VAL A 74 6.79 -7.09 5.26
C VAL A 74 7.81 -8.20 5.01
N TYR A 75 7.38 -9.45 5.01
CA TYR A 75 8.24 -10.58 4.67
C TYR A 75 7.53 -11.58 3.76
N HIS A 76 8.33 -12.42 3.11
CA HIS A 76 7.86 -13.59 2.39
C HIS A 76 8.68 -14.80 2.85
N THR A 77 8.02 -15.94 3.05
CA THR A 77 8.70 -17.21 3.31
C THR A 77 8.80 -17.94 1.99
N ASP A 78 10.03 -18.22 1.58
CA ASP A 78 10.33 -19.00 0.39
C ASP A 78 9.89 -20.46 0.63
N GLU A 79 9.04 -20.99 -0.24
CA GLU A 79 8.41 -22.31 -0.05
C GLU A 79 9.39 -23.47 -0.28
N ASP A 80 10.45 -23.25 -1.06
CA ASP A 80 11.45 -24.27 -1.41
C ASP A 80 12.51 -24.43 -0.32
N THR A 81 12.90 -23.33 0.32
CA THR A 81 13.97 -23.27 1.34
C THR A 81 13.43 -23.14 2.77
N GLY A 82 12.19 -22.69 2.94
CA GLY A 82 11.61 -22.31 4.22
C GLY A 82 12.22 -21.04 4.82
N GLU A 83 13.07 -20.33 4.09
CA GLU A 83 13.74 -19.13 4.57
C GLU A 83 12.77 -17.93 4.57
N THR A 84 12.82 -17.14 5.62
CA THR A 84 12.04 -15.90 5.72
C THR A 84 12.86 -14.73 5.20
N VAL A 85 12.46 -14.20 4.05
CA VAL A 85 13.10 -13.05 3.40
C VAL A 85 12.31 -11.79 3.74
N LEU A 86 12.98 -10.82 4.38
CA LEU A 86 12.41 -9.51 4.64
C LEU A 86 12.32 -8.71 3.33
N LEU A 87 11.12 -8.28 2.97
CA LEU A 87 10.93 -7.33 1.88
C LEU A 87 11.15 -5.94 2.45
N GLN A 88 12.37 -5.43 2.33
CA GLN A 88 12.71 -4.03 2.57
C GLN A 88 12.75 -3.29 1.23
N PRO A 89 11.60 -2.81 0.75
CA PRO A 89 11.58 -2.01 -0.47
C PRO A 89 12.33 -0.70 -0.22
N THR A 90 13.09 -0.26 -1.23
CA THR A 90 13.80 1.01 -1.23
C THR A 90 12.83 2.11 -0.80
N PRO A 91 13.17 2.95 0.20
CA PRO A 91 12.32 4.06 0.60
C PRO A 91 12.11 4.96 -0.63
N SER A 92 10.85 5.15 -1.04
CA SER A 92 10.50 6.06 -2.13
C SER A 92 9.22 6.79 -1.75
N SER A 93 9.10 8.04 -2.15
CA SER A 93 7.90 8.82 -1.89
C SER A 93 6.96 8.79 -3.09
N LEU A 94 5.66 8.91 -2.85
CA LEU A 94 4.69 9.06 -3.94
C LEU A 94 5.08 10.20 -4.91
N ALA A 95 5.70 11.28 -4.41
CA ALA A 95 6.16 12.40 -5.23
C ALA A 95 7.30 12.01 -6.18
N ASP A 96 8.15 11.04 -5.82
CA ASP A 96 9.24 10.55 -6.68
C ASP A 96 8.72 9.79 -7.90
N HIS A 97 7.52 9.20 -7.80
CA HIS A 97 6.87 8.44 -8.87
C HIS A 97 5.88 9.28 -9.67
N LEU A 98 5.54 10.49 -9.22
CA LEU A 98 4.64 11.39 -9.92
C LEU A 98 5.41 12.39 -10.78
N PRO A 99 4.82 12.93 -11.87
CA PRO A 99 5.49 13.90 -12.70
C PRO A 99 5.89 15.15 -11.88
N PRO A 100 7.13 15.66 -12.01
CA PRO A 100 7.57 16.84 -11.26
C PRO A 100 6.81 18.12 -11.67
N SER A 101 6.16 18.10 -12.84
CA SER A 101 5.29 19.18 -13.34
C SER A 101 3.87 19.14 -12.76
N LEU A 102 3.55 18.17 -11.90
CA LEU A 102 2.21 18.00 -11.36
C LEU A 102 1.84 19.19 -10.46
N PRO A 103 0.66 19.82 -10.65
CA PRO A 103 0.22 20.90 -9.78
C PRO A 103 0.12 20.46 -8.31
N PRO A 104 0.54 21.30 -7.33
CA PRO A 104 0.45 20.97 -5.91
C PRO A 104 -0.94 20.49 -5.42
N PRO A 105 -2.07 21.01 -5.95
CA PRO A 105 -3.39 20.49 -5.60
C PRO A 105 -3.64 19.06 -6.07
N ALA A 106 -3.12 18.69 -7.25
CA ALA A 106 -3.27 17.33 -7.77
C ALA A 106 -2.44 16.32 -6.97
N LEU A 107 -1.20 16.67 -6.61
CA LEU A 107 -0.40 15.86 -5.68
C LEU A 107 -1.14 15.67 -4.34
N SER A 108 -1.65 16.76 -3.78
CA SER A 108 -2.39 16.73 -2.51
C SER A 108 -3.64 15.83 -2.58
N LEU A 109 -4.37 15.87 -3.69
CA LEU A 109 -5.53 15.02 -3.92
C LEU A 109 -5.13 13.54 -3.96
N ILE A 110 -4.10 13.17 -4.73
CA ILE A 110 -3.66 11.78 -4.83
C ILE A 110 -3.16 11.28 -3.48
N SER A 111 -2.36 12.07 -2.75
CA SER A 111 -1.93 11.74 -1.39
C SER A 111 -3.10 11.55 -0.42
N PHE A 112 -4.17 12.33 -0.60
CA PHE A 112 -5.37 12.23 0.23
C PHE A 112 -6.22 10.98 -0.09
N LEU A 113 -6.29 10.58 -1.36
CA LEU A 113 -6.98 9.37 -1.80
C LEU A 113 -6.21 8.09 -1.41
N LEU A 114 -4.87 8.14 -1.44
CA LEU A 114 -3.97 7.03 -1.15
C LEU A 114 -3.54 6.95 0.32
N GLN A 115 -4.33 7.48 1.27
CA GLN A 115 -3.99 7.31 2.69
C GLN A 115 -4.17 5.87 3.17
N LEU A 116 -3.14 5.31 3.81
CA LEU A 116 -3.15 3.91 4.30
C LEU A 116 -4.30 3.68 5.29
N ASP A 117 -4.50 4.64 6.20
CA ASP A 117 -5.60 4.64 7.14
C ASP A 117 -6.91 4.99 6.42
N PRO A 118 -7.88 4.05 6.32
CA PRO A 118 -9.16 4.34 5.69
C PRO A 118 -9.92 5.43 6.44
N ASP A 119 -9.78 5.58 7.75
CA ASP A 119 -10.55 6.57 8.51
C ASP A 119 -10.18 8.01 8.13
N ARG A 120 -8.96 8.20 7.62
CA ARG A 120 -8.45 9.49 7.16
C ARG A 120 -8.71 9.79 5.68
N ARG A 121 -9.27 8.84 4.92
CA ARG A 121 -9.68 9.08 3.52
C ARG A 121 -10.96 9.92 3.45
N PRO A 122 -11.13 10.74 2.39
CA PRO A 122 -12.38 11.47 2.15
C PRO A 122 -13.58 10.52 2.00
N THR A 123 -14.74 11.00 2.44
CA THR A 123 -16.08 10.40 2.22
C THR A 123 -16.84 11.15 1.16
#